data_AF-A0A5N7ZD82-F1
#
_entry.id   AF-A0A5N7ZD82-F1
#
_cell.length_a   1.000
_cell.length_b   1.000
_cell.length_c   1.000
_cell.angle_alpha   90.00
_cell.angle_beta   90.00
_cell.angle_gamma   90.00
#
_symmetry.space_group_name_H-M   'P 1'
#
loop_
_entity.id
_entity.type
_entity.pdbx_description
1 polymer ?
#
loop_
_entity_poly.entity_id
_entity_poly.type
_entity_poly.pdbx_seq_one_letter_code
_entity_poly.pdbx_strand_id
1 'polypeptide(L)'
;MEKISLSREELHDLVWSKPLSHLSKIYGIADYELRKICREFDIPVPQNGYWQMLKYNKPVSKIPLAPITDENKKITLHANAQENGEKISPSQTGIENILNAPRDPAKVPEVLTKPHFLTLETKRHWADFNLKRYEYDRSIPYLSIRFEKPNQNRALIFMDALVKLLKQGTQSNH
;
A
#
# COMPACT_ATOMS: atom_id res chain seq x y z
N MET A 1 -17.29 6.75 20.04
CA MET A 1 -17.42 7.21 18.64
C MET A 1 -18.20 8.51 18.69
N GLU A 2 -17.51 9.63 18.48
CA GLU A 2 -18.16 10.94 18.47
C GLU A 2 -18.71 11.20 17.08
N LYS A 3 -19.90 11.79 16.99
CA LYS A 3 -20.49 12.20 15.71
C LYS A 3 -20.12 13.66 15.48
N ILE A 4 -19.44 13.93 14.37
CA ILE A 4 -19.15 15.29 13.92
C ILE A 4 -20.14 15.64 12.82
N SER A 5 -20.86 16.75 13.00
CA SER A 5 -21.68 17.33 11.94
C SER A 5 -20.85 18.39 11.21
N LEU A 6 -20.58 18.16 9.92
CA LEU A 6 -19.88 19.10 9.04
C LEU A 6 -20.86 19.75 8.07
N SER A 7 -20.58 20.99 7.66
CA SER A 7 -21.24 21.63 6.53
C SER A 7 -20.67 21.10 5.20
N ARG A 8 -21.35 21.44 4.09
CA ARG A 8 -20.89 21.09 2.74
C ARG A 8 -19.56 21.75 2.40
N GLU A 9 -19.38 23.00 2.81
CA GLU A 9 -18.18 23.82 2.63
C GLU A 9 -17.03 23.22 3.45
N GLU A 10 -17.29 22.86 4.71
CA GLU A 10 -16.27 22.22 5.57
C GLU A 10 -15.79 20.90 4.98
N LEU A 11 -16.70 20.06 4.45
CA LEU A 11 -16.29 18.82 3.80
C LEU A 11 -15.52 19.06 2.50
N HIS A 12 -15.89 20.07 1.71
CA HIS A 12 -15.13 20.47 0.52
C HIS A 12 -13.70 20.86 0.90
N ASP A 13 -13.53 21.81 1.82
CA ASP A 13 -12.22 22.26 2.26
C ASP A 13 -11.36 21.10 2.78
N LEU A 14 -11.98 20.17 3.52
CA LEU A 14 -11.32 19.00 4.05
C LEU A 14 -10.82 18.06 2.94
N VAL A 15 -11.66 17.78 1.94
CA VAL A 15 -11.36 16.93 0.78
C VAL A 15 -10.31 17.56 -0.14
N TRP A 16 -10.22 18.90 -0.17
CA TRP A 16 -9.19 19.64 -0.90
C TRP A 16 -7.92 19.93 -0.09
N SER A 17 -7.93 19.66 1.21
CA SER A 17 -6.80 19.82 2.12
C SER A 17 -6.06 18.50 2.37
N LYS A 18 -6.78 17.36 2.46
CA LYS A 18 -6.20 16.04 2.71
C LYS A 18 -6.73 14.97 1.75
N PRO A 19 -5.95 13.94 1.41
CA PRO A 19 -6.42 12.81 0.62
C PRO A 19 -7.57 12.07 1.30
N LEU A 20 -8.54 11.59 0.53
CA LEU A 20 -9.66 10.78 1.06
C LEU A 20 -9.17 9.59 1.89
N SER A 21 -8.07 8.94 1.49
CA SER A 21 -7.50 7.81 2.24
C SER A 21 -7.02 8.17 3.64
N HIS A 22 -6.68 9.44 3.87
CA HIS A 22 -6.37 9.98 5.18
C HIS A 22 -7.66 10.26 5.96
N LEU A 23 -8.65 10.89 5.32
CA LEU A 23 -9.96 11.18 5.92
C LEU A 23 -10.71 9.90 6.31
N SER A 24 -10.63 8.87 5.48
CA SER A 24 -11.17 7.53 5.72
C SER A 24 -10.67 6.94 7.05
N LYS A 25 -9.41 7.20 7.41
CA LYS A 25 -8.84 6.75 8.69
C LYS A 25 -9.35 7.57 9.87
N ILE A 26 -9.39 8.89 9.74
CA ILE A 26 -9.88 9.81 10.78
C ILE A 26 -11.35 9.50 11.11
N TYR A 27 -12.18 9.38 10.08
CA TYR A 27 -13.61 9.17 10.26
C TYR A 27 -13.99 7.68 10.36
N GLY A 28 -13.05 6.76 10.15
CA GLY A 28 -13.35 5.33 10.12
C GLY A 28 -14.37 4.92 9.05
N ILE A 29 -14.52 5.73 8.01
CA ILE A 29 -15.45 5.52 6.90
C ILE A 29 -14.65 5.03 5.71
N ALA A 30 -15.15 4.04 4.97
CA ALA A 30 -14.46 3.55 3.78
C ALA A 30 -14.34 4.65 2.70
N ASP A 31 -13.25 4.63 1.93
CA ASP A 31 -12.97 5.65 0.90
C ASP A 31 -14.11 5.79 -0.13
N TYR A 32 -14.78 4.68 -0.46
CA TYR A 32 -15.91 4.66 -1.38
C TYR A 32 -17.18 5.30 -0.77
N GLU A 33 -17.43 5.12 0.53
CA GLU A 33 -18.53 5.75 1.26
C GLU A 33 -18.32 7.27 1.31
N LEU A 34 -17.09 7.72 1.60
CA LEU A 34 -16.78 9.14 1.63
C LEU A 34 -16.97 9.80 0.24
N ARG A 35 -16.61 9.09 -0.85
CA ARG A 35 -16.92 9.54 -2.22
C ARG A 35 -18.41 9.57 -2.51
N LYS A 36 -19.16 8.60 -2.01
CA LYS A 36 -20.62 8.56 -2.15
C LYS A 36 -21.26 9.78 -1.50
N ILE A 37 -20.83 10.13 -0.28
CA ILE A 37 -21.25 11.34 0.43
C ILE A 37 -20.88 12.58 -0.41
N CYS A 38 -19.64 12.71 -0.88
CA CYS A 38 -19.25 13.86 -1.72
C CYS A 38 -20.14 13.97 -2.97
N ARG A 39 -20.50 12.85 -3.59
CA ARG A 39 -21.37 12.83 -4.78
C ARG A 39 -22.82 13.22 -4.47
N GLU A 40 -23.34 12.77 -3.34
CA GLU A 40 -24.71 13.07 -2.89
C GLU A 40 -24.89 14.57 -2.56
N PHE A 41 -23.83 15.20 -2.07
CA PHE A 41 -23.79 16.62 -1.73
C PHE A 41 -23.21 17.51 -2.85
N ASP A 42 -22.99 16.93 -4.03
CA ASP A 42 -22.41 17.61 -5.20
C ASP A 42 -21.12 18.41 -4.87
N ILE A 43 -20.24 17.75 -4.11
CA ILE A 43 -18.94 18.26 -3.71
C ILE A 43 -17.89 17.73 -4.69
N PRO A 44 -17.19 18.60 -5.44
CA PRO A 44 -16.15 18.18 -6.35
C PRO A 44 -14.97 17.60 -5.56
N VAL A 45 -14.55 16.39 -5.93
CA VAL A 45 -13.41 15.69 -5.35
C VAL A 45 -12.20 15.85 -6.28
N PRO A 46 -10.97 16.06 -5.75
CA PRO A 46 -9.78 16.13 -6.59
C PRO A 46 -9.58 14.86 -7.42
N GLN A 47 -9.16 15.02 -8.68
CA GLN A 47 -8.87 13.89 -9.57
C GLN A 47 -7.73 13.01 -9.03
N ASN A 48 -7.75 11.75 -9.47
CA ASN A 48 -6.65 10.82 -9.23
C ASN A 48 -5.35 11.40 -9.80
N GLY A 49 -4.39 11.73 -8.92
CA GLY A 49 -3.12 12.36 -9.30
C GLY A 49 -2.95 13.79 -8.80
N TYR A 50 -4.02 14.49 -8.37
CA TYR A 50 -3.94 15.83 -7.79
C TYR A 50 -2.89 15.93 -6.67
N TRP A 51 -2.93 14.98 -5.73
CA TRP A 51 -1.99 14.91 -4.61
C TRP A 51 -0.54 14.61 -5.03
N GLN A 52 -0.35 13.86 -6.11
CA GLN A 52 0.98 13.62 -6.66
C GLN A 52 1.53 14.89 -7.32
N MET A 53 0.70 15.59 -8.09
CA MET A 53 1.06 16.87 -8.70
C MET A 53 1.43 17.91 -7.64
N LEU A 54 0.64 18.01 -6.57
CA LEU A 54 0.91 18.90 -5.43
C LEU A 54 2.24 18.54 -4.73
N LYS A 55 2.51 17.25 -4.53
CA LYS A 55 3.79 16.76 -3.96
C LYS A 55 5.01 17.13 -4.82
N TYR A 56 4.86 17.13 -6.14
CA TYR A 56 5.93 17.49 -7.09
C TYR A 56 5.88 18.96 -7.54
N ASN A 57 5.18 19.82 -6.79
CA ASN A 57 5.09 21.25 -7.01
C ASN A 57 4.62 21.64 -8.44
N LYS A 58 3.79 20.78 -9.04
CA LYS A 58 3.19 21.01 -10.36
C LYS A 58 1.96 21.91 -10.23
N PRO A 59 1.61 22.70 -11.27
CA PRO A 59 0.41 23.53 -11.23
C PRO A 59 -0.84 22.64 -11.09
N VAL A 60 -1.66 22.95 -10.09
CA VAL A 60 -2.92 22.26 -9.82
C VAL A 60 -4.08 23.26 -9.87
N SER A 61 -5.22 22.84 -10.42
CA SER A 61 -6.44 23.63 -10.40
C SER A 61 -7.39 23.07 -9.34
N LYS A 62 -7.83 23.93 -8.41
CA LYS A 62 -8.90 23.59 -7.47
C LYS A 62 -10.24 23.89 -8.13
N ILE A 63 -11.16 22.92 -8.12
CA ILE A 63 -12.50 23.11 -8.66
C ILE A 63 -13.32 23.80 -7.57
N PRO A 64 -13.80 25.04 -7.81
CA PRO A 64 -14.62 25.75 -6.84
C PRO A 64 -15.94 25.00 -6.64
N LEU A 65 -16.44 25.06 -5.41
CA LEU A 65 -17.72 24.48 -5.04
C LEU A 65 -18.86 25.21 -5.79
N ALA A 66 -19.75 24.47 -6.43
CA ALA A 66 -20.90 25.07 -7.11
C ALA A 66 -21.90 25.63 -6.08
N PRO A 67 -22.44 26.84 -6.26
CA PRO A 67 -23.48 27.38 -5.37
C PRO A 67 -24.77 26.58 -5.56
N ILE A 68 -25.29 25.99 -4.49
CA ILE A 68 -26.61 25.36 -4.45
C ILE A 68 -27.42 25.96 -3.30
N THR A 69 -28.73 26.02 -3.51
CA THR A 69 -29.72 26.72 -2.67
C THR A 69 -29.97 26.09 -1.29
N ASP A 70 -29.44 24.89 -1.03
CA ASP A 70 -29.77 24.09 0.16
C ASP A 70 -28.55 23.95 1.09
N GLU A 71 -28.14 25.09 1.65
CA GLU A 71 -26.94 25.28 2.48
C GLU A 71 -27.03 24.58 3.87
N ASN A 72 -28.20 24.04 4.23
CA ASN A 72 -28.50 23.53 5.59
C ASN A 72 -28.41 22.01 5.77
N LYS A 73 -27.96 21.24 4.77
CA LYS A 73 -27.80 19.78 4.94
C LYS A 73 -26.51 19.48 5.72
N LYS A 74 -26.67 19.11 6.99
CA LYS A 74 -25.56 18.66 7.85
C LYS A 74 -25.09 17.26 7.46
N ILE A 75 -23.81 17.13 7.16
CA ILE A 75 -23.15 15.86 6.88
C ILE A 75 -22.69 15.28 8.22
N THR A 76 -23.29 14.17 8.64
CA THR A 76 -22.87 13.50 9.88
C THR A 76 -21.79 12.49 9.56
N LEU A 77 -20.56 12.78 9.97
CA LEU A 77 -19.45 11.82 9.94
C LEU A 77 -19.21 11.29 11.35
N HIS A 78 -18.78 10.05 11.44
CA HIS A 78 -18.31 9.50 12.71
C HIS A 78 -16.84 9.83 12.82
N ALA A 79 -16.39 10.46 13.90
CA ALA A 79 -14.96 10.62 14.15
C ALA A 79 -14.48 9.50 15.05
N ASN A 80 -13.47 8.78 14.58
CA ASN A 80 -12.63 8.02 15.48
C ASN A 80 -11.57 8.99 15.98
N ALA A 81 -11.59 9.28 17.28
CA ALA A 81 -10.60 10.09 17.99
C ALA A 81 -9.22 9.38 18.06
N GLN A 82 -8.74 8.92 16.91
CA GLN A 82 -7.39 8.42 16.69
C GLN A 82 -6.72 9.42 15.76
N GLU A 83 -6.64 10.68 16.23
CA GLU A 83 -5.58 11.56 15.76
C GLU A 83 -4.26 10.94 16.22
N ASN A 84 -3.29 10.86 15.31
CA ASN A 84 -1.94 10.37 15.57
C ASN A 84 -1.85 8.92 16.04
N GLY A 85 -2.08 8.02 15.10
CA GLY A 85 -1.22 6.87 14.96
C GLY A 85 -0.93 6.70 13.49
N GLU A 86 0.33 6.82 13.08
CA GLU A 86 0.82 5.82 12.14
C GLU A 86 0.28 4.50 12.65
N LYS A 87 -0.74 3.95 11.99
CA LYS A 87 -1.08 2.55 12.21
C LYS A 87 0.16 1.85 11.72
N ILE A 88 1.06 1.58 12.67
CA ILE A 88 2.11 0.58 12.58
C ILE A 88 1.35 -0.65 12.14
N SER A 89 1.28 -0.83 10.83
CA SER A 89 0.72 -2.05 10.26
C SER A 89 1.46 -3.18 10.95
N PRO A 90 0.86 -4.35 11.22
CA PRO A 90 1.61 -5.50 11.72
C PRO A 90 2.87 -5.80 10.87
N SER A 91 2.90 -5.29 9.62
CA SER A 91 4.08 -5.30 8.75
C SER A 91 5.21 -4.34 9.16
N GLN A 92 4.94 -3.18 9.77
CA GLN A 92 5.95 -2.19 10.15
C GLN A 92 6.79 -2.63 11.35
N THR A 93 6.17 -3.18 12.42
CA THR A 93 6.94 -3.73 13.56
C THR A 93 7.85 -4.88 13.13
N GLY A 94 7.38 -5.76 12.24
CA GLY A 94 8.19 -6.85 11.69
C GLY A 94 9.37 -6.35 10.85
N ILE A 95 9.15 -5.33 10.01
CA ILE A 95 10.19 -4.75 9.17
C ILE A 95 11.24 -4.00 10.01
N GLU A 96 10.84 -3.22 11.00
CA GLU A 96 11.75 -2.49 11.88
C GLU A 96 12.64 -3.44 12.68
N ASN A 97 12.06 -4.50 13.25
CA ASN A 97 12.83 -5.54 13.93
C ASN A 97 13.79 -6.25 12.97
N ILE A 98 13.39 -6.48 11.73
CA ILE A 98 14.27 -7.04 10.70
C ILE A 98 15.41 -6.07 10.39
N LEU A 99 15.16 -4.78 10.20
CA LEU A 99 16.20 -3.79 9.87
C LEU A 99 17.21 -3.58 11.00
N ASN A 100 16.75 -3.65 12.26
CA ASN A 100 17.58 -3.40 13.44
C ASN A 100 18.27 -4.66 14.00
N ALA A 101 17.94 -5.85 13.49
CA ALA A 101 18.59 -7.08 13.94
C ALA A 101 20.07 -7.09 13.49
N PRO A 102 21.02 -7.33 14.40
CA PRO A 102 22.42 -7.50 14.03
C PRO A 102 22.53 -8.73 13.12
N ARG A 103 23.01 -8.51 11.89
CA ARG A 103 23.31 -9.58 10.93
C ARG A 103 24.69 -9.37 10.37
N ASP A 104 25.44 -10.45 10.27
CA ASP A 104 26.68 -10.44 9.51
C ASP A 104 26.37 -10.15 8.03
N PRO A 105 27.24 -9.42 7.31
CA PRO A 105 27.10 -9.21 5.88
C PRO A 105 27.06 -10.55 5.17
N ALA A 106 25.87 -10.96 4.76
CA ALA A 106 25.69 -12.24 4.13
C ALA A 106 26.40 -12.25 2.79
N LYS A 107 27.44 -13.08 2.66
CA LYS A 107 28.10 -13.29 1.38
C LYS A 107 27.15 -14.05 0.46
N VAL A 108 26.61 -13.36 -0.53
CA VAL A 108 25.76 -13.99 -1.55
C VAL A 108 26.62 -15.00 -2.30
N PRO A 109 26.27 -16.30 -2.29
CA PRO A 109 27.05 -17.31 -2.99
C PRO A 109 27.01 -17.08 -4.50
N GLU A 110 27.96 -17.62 -5.24
CA GLU A 110 27.97 -17.55 -6.71
C GLU A 110 27.13 -18.65 -7.35
N VAL A 111 26.82 -19.71 -6.59
CA VAL A 111 26.10 -20.90 -7.07
C VAL A 111 24.98 -21.29 -6.12
N LEU A 112 23.85 -21.71 -6.69
CA LEU A 112 22.68 -22.18 -5.96
C LEU A 112 22.85 -23.67 -5.60
N THR A 113 23.31 -23.97 -4.38
CA THR A 113 23.59 -25.35 -3.95
C THR A 113 22.39 -26.02 -3.29
N LYS A 114 21.78 -25.36 -2.30
CA LYS A 114 20.59 -25.86 -1.58
C LYS A 114 19.51 -24.79 -1.56
N PRO A 115 18.75 -24.62 -2.66
CA PRO A 115 17.73 -23.57 -2.74
C PRO A 115 16.64 -23.76 -1.71
N HIS A 116 16.14 -22.65 -1.19
CA HIS A 116 14.92 -22.62 -0.40
C HIS A 116 13.70 -23.00 -1.26
N PHE A 117 12.66 -23.59 -0.64
CA PHE A 117 11.44 -24.01 -1.33
C PHE A 117 10.85 -22.89 -2.21
N LEU A 118 10.72 -21.67 -1.67
CA LEU A 118 10.24 -20.50 -2.43
C LEU A 118 11.11 -20.20 -3.66
N THR A 119 12.44 -20.35 -3.58
CA THR A 119 13.35 -20.15 -4.71
C THR A 119 13.14 -21.22 -5.78
N LEU A 120 12.95 -22.48 -5.36
CA LEU A 120 12.66 -23.59 -6.25
C LEU A 120 11.34 -23.38 -7.00
N GLU A 121 10.27 -23.03 -6.29
CA GLU A 121 8.96 -22.77 -6.89
C GLU A 121 8.99 -21.53 -7.78
N THR A 122 9.75 -20.50 -7.42
CA THR A 122 9.99 -19.34 -8.30
C THR A 122 10.67 -19.75 -9.61
N LYS A 123 11.68 -20.61 -9.54
CA LYS A 123 12.36 -21.11 -10.74
C LYS A 123 11.42 -21.93 -11.64
N ARG A 124 10.58 -22.80 -11.03
CA ARG A 124 9.56 -23.58 -11.74
C ARG A 124 8.53 -22.66 -12.41
N HIS A 125 8.00 -21.71 -11.66
CA HIS A 125 7.04 -20.72 -12.17
C HIS A 125 7.58 -20.00 -13.43
N TRP A 126 8.85 -19.60 -13.43
CA TRP A 126 9.47 -18.96 -14.58
C TRP A 126 9.74 -19.89 -15.77
N ALA A 127 9.98 -21.19 -15.52
CA ALA A 127 10.10 -22.18 -16.59
C ALA A 127 8.74 -22.42 -17.26
N ASP A 128 7.67 -22.52 -16.46
CA ASP A 128 6.31 -22.78 -16.94
C ASP A 128 5.66 -21.55 -17.58
N PHE A 129 5.99 -20.33 -17.12
CA PHE A 129 5.50 -19.08 -17.72
C PHE A 129 5.86 -18.95 -19.20
N ASN A 130 6.99 -19.53 -19.62
CA ASN A 130 7.38 -19.57 -21.03
C ASN A 130 6.58 -20.59 -21.86
N LEU A 131 5.93 -21.58 -21.23
CA LEU A 131 5.24 -22.68 -21.89
C LEU A 131 3.70 -22.57 -21.82
N LYS A 132 3.15 -22.03 -20.72
CA LYS A 132 1.71 -22.01 -20.43
C LYS A 132 1.30 -20.69 -19.79
N ARG A 133 0.97 -19.72 -20.64
CA ARG A 133 0.67 -18.33 -20.24
C ARG A 133 -0.54 -18.17 -19.30
N TYR A 134 -1.36 -19.23 -19.11
CA TYR A 134 -2.66 -19.14 -18.40
C TYR A 134 -2.99 -20.30 -17.45
N GLU A 135 -2.11 -21.28 -17.27
CA GLU A 135 -2.42 -22.51 -16.53
C GLU A 135 -1.33 -22.78 -15.48
N TYR A 136 -1.14 -21.82 -14.56
CA TYR A 136 -0.28 -22.02 -13.39
C TYR A 136 -1.12 -21.99 -12.12
N ASP A 137 -0.78 -22.88 -11.18
CA ASP A 137 -1.45 -22.99 -9.90
C ASP A 137 -1.07 -21.80 -9.01
N ARG A 138 -2.05 -20.94 -8.70
CA ARG A 138 -1.87 -19.78 -7.81
C ARG A 138 -1.79 -20.17 -6.33
N SER A 139 -2.07 -21.42 -5.98
CA SER A 139 -1.97 -21.91 -4.60
C SER A 139 -0.53 -22.18 -4.17
N ILE A 140 0.38 -22.38 -5.13
CA ILE A 140 1.80 -22.63 -4.84
C ILE A 140 2.50 -21.30 -4.58
N PRO A 141 3.07 -21.07 -3.40
CA PRO A 141 3.72 -19.80 -3.08
C PRO A 141 5.07 -19.69 -3.80
N TYR A 142 5.24 -18.62 -4.55
CA TYR A 142 6.49 -18.25 -5.21
C TYR A 142 6.81 -16.77 -4.99
N LEU A 143 8.04 -16.37 -5.28
CA LEU A 143 8.47 -14.97 -5.20
C LEU A 143 8.06 -14.24 -6.48
N SER A 144 7.19 -13.24 -6.37
CA SER A 144 6.80 -12.37 -7.49
C SER A 144 7.92 -11.36 -7.81
N ILE A 145 8.98 -11.85 -8.44
CA ILE A 145 10.14 -11.07 -8.90
C ILE A 145 10.15 -11.01 -10.42
N ARG A 146 10.53 -9.86 -10.98
CA ARG A 146 10.68 -9.65 -12.43
C ARG A 146 12.15 -9.39 -12.74
N PHE A 147 12.67 -10.09 -13.74
CA PHE A 147 14.02 -9.90 -14.26
C PHE A 147 14.05 -10.15 -15.76
N GLU A 148 15.07 -9.64 -16.42
CA GLU A 148 15.38 -10.02 -17.81
C GLU A 148 16.08 -11.38 -17.85
N LYS A 149 15.88 -12.16 -18.92
CA LYS A 149 16.47 -13.49 -19.11
C LYS A 149 17.96 -13.61 -18.73
N PRO A 150 18.88 -12.70 -19.12
CA PRO A 150 20.30 -12.81 -18.73
C PRO A 150 20.53 -12.74 -17.20
N ASN A 151 19.62 -12.09 -16.47
CA ASN A 151 19.76 -11.85 -15.03
C ASN A 151 19.05 -12.90 -14.16
N GLN A 152 18.35 -13.87 -14.77
CA GLN A 152 17.54 -14.85 -14.06
C GLN A 152 18.33 -15.62 -12.99
N ASN A 153 19.49 -16.17 -13.35
CA ASN A 153 20.29 -16.98 -12.42
C ASN A 153 20.78 -16.13 -11.24
N ARG A 154 21.29 -14.93 -11.51
CA ARG A 154 21.80 -14.03 -10.45
C ARG A 154 20.67 -13.54 -9.55
N ALA A 155 19.50 -13.24 -10.11
CA ALA A 155 18.33 -12.83 -9.35
C ALA A 155 17.83 -13.95 -8.41
N LEU A 156 17.74 -15.18 -8.90
CA LEU A 156 17.34 -16.33 -8.07
C LEU A 156 18.33 -16.58 -6.92
N ILE A 157 19.64 -16.48 -7.18
CA ILE A 157 20.68 -16.63 -6.16
C ILE A 157 20.59 -15.55 -5.09
N PHE A 158 20.41 -14.29 -5.50
CA PHE A 158 20.25 -13.18 -4.58
C PHE A 158 19.00 -13.35 -3.70
N MET A 159 17.86 -13.69 -4.32
CA MET A 159 16.61 -13.88 -3.59
C MET A 159 16.64 -15.08 -2.66
N ASP A 160 17.34 -16.16 -3.03
CA ASP A 160 17.57 -17.30 -2.15
C ASP A 160 18.33 -16.92 -0.89
N ALA A 161 19.41 -16.14 -1.05
CA ALA A 161 20.18 -15.61 0.06
C ALA A 161 19.30 -14.71 0.95
N LEU A 162 18.54 -13.78 0.35
CA LEU A 162 17.64 -12.91 1.08
C LEU A 162 16.60 -13.69 1.90
N VAL A 163 15.93 -14.68 1.29
CA VAL A 163 14.91 -15.49 1.98
C VAL A 163 15.52 -16.26 3.14
N LYS A 164 16.72 -16.82 2.98
CA LYS A 164 17.43 -17.52 4.07
C LYS A 164 17.76 -16.59 5.22
N LEU A 165 18.24 -15.39 4.94
CA LEU A 165 18.56 -14.38 5.96
C LEU A 165 17.32 -13.94 6.73
N LEU A 166 16.21 -13.72 6.01
CA LEU A 166 14.95 -13.34 6.64
C LEU A 166 14.43 -14.46 7.55
N LYS A 167 14.59 -15.72 7.16
CA LYS A 167 14.19 -16.89 7.99
C LYS A 167 15.09 -17.12 9.20
N GLN A 168 16.38 -16.82 9.11
CA GLN A 168 17.29 -16.93 10.26
C GLN A 168 16.93 -15.90 11.35
N GLY A 169 16.54 -14.69 10.94
CA GLY A 169 16.12 -13.64 11.88
C GLY A 169 14.81 -13.91 12.62
N THR A 170 13.94 -14.79 12.11
CA THR A 170 12.68 -15.13 12.78
C THR A 170 12.79 -16.30 13.76
N GLN A 171 13.86 -17.11 13.69
CA GLN A 171 14.10 -18.24 14.59
C GLN A 171 14.78 -17.84 15.92
N SER A 172 15.35 -16.64 16.00
CA SER A 172 16.08 -16.17 17.20
C SER A 172 15.20 -15.41 18.20
N ASN A 173 13.87 -15.47 18.05
CA ASN A 173 12.90 -14.71 18.85
C ASN A 173 11.96 -15.62 19.66
N HIS A 174 12.46 -16.79 20.09
CA HIS A 174 11.80 -17.66 21.08
C HIS A 174 12.73 -17.95 22.25
#